data_AF-A0A3D5V8B8-F1
#
_entry.id   AF-A0A3D5V8B8-F1
#
_cell.length_a   1.000
_cell.length_b   1.000
_cell.length_c   1.000
_cell.angle_alpha   90.00
_cell.angle_beta   90.00
_cell.angle_gamma   90.00
#
_symmetry.space_group_name_H-M   'P 1'
#
loop_
_entity.id
_entity.type
_entity.pdbx_description
1 polymer ?
#
loop_
_entity_poly.entity_id
_entity_poly.type
_entity_poly.pdbx_seq_one_letter_code
_entity_poly.pdbx_strand_id
1 'polypeptide(L)' 'TTDIKNAVSKSDILFIAVGTPPDEDGSADLQYVLSVAKDIATHMNSYKIVVDKSTVPVGTADKVQATMQKILEERG' A
#
# COMPACT_ATOMS: atom_id res chain seq x y z
N THR A 1 -5.78 -9.12 -12.12
CA THR A 1 -5.56 -8.08 -13.15
C THR A 1 -4.17 -7.53 -12.98
N THR A 2 -3.52 -7.09 -14.06
CA THR A 2 -2.20 -6.42 -14.02
C THR A 2 -2.31 -4.91 -14.18
N ASP A 3 -3.53 -4.37 -14.33
CA ASP A 3 -3.81 -2.93 -14.41
C ASP A 3 -4.27 -2.40 -13.04
N ILE A 4 -3.31 -1.84 -12.29
CA ILE A 4 -3.55 -1.31 -10.95
C ILE A 4 -4.37 -0.01 -10.98
N LYS A 5 -4.16 0.84 -11.97
CA LYS A 5 -4.88 2.13 -12.10
C LYS A 5 -6.38 1.89 -12.23
N ASN A 6 -6.78 0.98 -13.09
CA ASN A 6 -8.18 0.60 -13.29
C ASN A 6 -8.78 -0.05 -12.04
N ALA A 7 -8.03 -0.94 -11.36
CA ALA A 7 -8.47 -1.59 -10.13
C ALA A 7 -8.73 -0.58 -9.00
N VAL A 8 -7.80 0.36 -8.78
CA VAL A 8 -7.91 1.42 -7.78
C VAL A 8 -9.07 2.36 -8.09
N SER A 9 -9.24 2.75 -9.35
CA SER A 9 -10.30 3.68 -9.76
C SER A 9 -11.71 3.13 -9.53
N LYS A 10 -11.89 1.81 -9.65
CA LYS A 10 -13.20 1.12 -9.59
C LYS A 10 -13.57 0.52 -8.23
N SER A 11 -12.66 0.52 -7.28
CA SER A 11 -12.87 -0.13 -5.98
C SER A 11 -12.97 0.91 -4.87
N ASP A 12 -13.83 0.67 -3.88
CA ASP A 12 -13.89 1.50 -2.67
C ASP A 12 -12.98 0.96 -1.55
N ILE A 13 -12.76 -0.35 -1.55
CA ILE A 13 -11.92 -1.06 -0.57
C ILE A 13 -10.80 -1.79 -1.31
N LEU A 14 -9.57 -1.63 -0.84
CA LEU A 14 -8.35 -2.16 -1.45
C LEU A 14 -7.57 -2.95 -0.41
N PHE A 15 -7.28 -4.22 -0.69
CA PHE A 15 -6.50 -5.09 0.18
C PHE A 15 -5.06 -5.17 -0.32
N ILE A 16 -4.09 -4.90 0.56
CA ILE A 16 -2.68 -5.18 0.33
C ILE A 16 -2.41 -6.59 0.85
N ALA A 17 -2.23 -7.53 -0.07
CA ALA A 17 -2.09 -8.96 0.23
C ALA A 17 -0.84 -9.56 -0.46
N VAL A 18 0.21 -8.76 -0.57
CA VAL A 18 1.50 -9.19 -1.13
C VAL A 18 2.34 -9.94 -0.09
N GLY A 19 3.32 -10.70 -0.57
CA GLY A 19 4.29 -11.35 0.32
C GLY A 19 5.19 -10.34 1.02
N THR A 20 5.59 -10.70 2.24
CA THR A 20 6.55 -9.96 3.08
C THR A 20 7.62 -10.97 3.51
N PRO A 21 8.51 -11.39 2.60
CA PRO A 21 9.57 -12.34 2.93
C PRO A 21 10.48 -11.75 4.03
N PRO A 22 11.20 -12.57 4.78
CA PRO A 22 12.18 -12.07 5.73
C PRO A 22 13.41 -11.49 5.00
N ASP A 23 13.97 -10.41 5.52
CA ASP A 23 15.26 -9.84 5.17
C ASP A 23 16.42 -10.69 5.75
N GLU A 24 17.67 -10.33 5.42
CA GLU A 24 18.88 -11.03 5.90
C GLU A 24 18.98 -11.09 7.44
N ASP A 25 18.41 -10.10 8.13
CA ASP A 25 18.34 -10.03 9.59
C ASP A 25 17.09 -10.70 10.20
N GLY A 26 16.24 -11.28 9.36
CA GLY A 26 14.99 -11.94 9.75
C GLY A 26 13.80 -11.01 9.96
N SER A 27 13.97 -9.69 9.80
CA SER A 27 12.86 -8.74 9.83
C SER A 27 11.98 -8.87 8.57
N ALA A 28 10.72 -8.41 8.62
CA ALA A 28 9.85 -8.51 7.45
C ALA A 28 10.19 -7.43 6.41
N ASP A 29 10.45 -7.84 5.18
CA ASP A 29 10.62 -6.94 4.05
C ASP A 29 9.28 -6.31 3.65
N LEU A 30 9.20 -4.98 3.78
CA LEU A 30 8.00 -4.19 3.49
C LEU A 30 8.02 -3.54 2.12
N GLN A 31 9.05 -3.74 1.28
CA GLN A 31 9.20 -3.03 0.01
C GLN A 31 7.96 -3.20 -0.89
N TYR A 32 7.40 -4.41 -0.95
CA TYR A 32 6.24 -4.70 -1.77
C TYR A 32 4.96 -4.05 -1.22
N VAL A 33 4.79 -4.05 0.11
CA VAL A 33 3.66 -3.41 0.78
C VAL A 33 3.67 -1.90 0.51
N LEU A 34 4.83 -1.26 0.71
CA LEU A 34 4.98 0.19 0.49
C LEU A 34 4.90 0.56 -0.99
N SER A 35 5.37 -0.30 -1.90
CA SER A 35 5.19 -0.11 -3.34
C SER A 35 3.72 -0.12 -3.74
N VAL A 36 2.94 -1.09 -3.26
CA VAL A 36 1.50 -1.14 -3.53
C VAL A 36 0.78 0.07 -2.92
N ALA A 37 1.14 0.46 -1.68
CA ALA A 37 0.58 1.65 -1.04
C ALA A 37 0.83 2.92 -1.87
N LYS A 38 2.05 3.09 -2.39
CA LYS A 38 2.42 4.18 -3.30
C LYS A 38 1.58 4.15 -4.58
N ASP A 39 1.41 2.99 -5.22
CA ASP A 39 0.63 2.87 -6.44
C ASP A 39 -0.86 3.20 -6.22
N ILE A 40 -1.43 2.75 -5.09
CA ILE A 40 -2.79 3.09 -4.68
C ILE A 40 -2.91 4.61 -4.51
N ALA A 41 -2.02 5.24 -3.75
CA ALA A 41 -2.04 6.68 -3.52
C ALA A 41 -1.82 7.48 -4.81
N THR A 42 -1.05 6.96 -5.76
CA THR A 42 -0.83 7.59 -7.07
C THR A 42 -2.11 7.60 -7.92
N HIS A 43 -2.92 6.54 -7.84
CA HIS A 43 -4.07 6.34 -8.72
C HIS A 43 -5.43 6.59 -8.09
N MET A 44 -5.51 6.79 -6.77
CA MET A 44 -6.78 7.04 -6.10
C MET A 44 -7.44 8.34 -6.59
N ASN A 45 -8.73 8.24 -6.88
CA ASN A 45 -9.57 9.28 -7.47
C ASN A 45 -10.76 9.69 -6.58
N SER A 46 -10.89 9.04 -5.43
CA SER A 46 -11.93 9.27 -4.42
C SER A 46 -11.39 8.78 -3.08
N TYR A 47 -12.17 8.97 -2.01
CA TYR A 47 -11.92 8.27 -0.76
C TYR A 47 -11.87 6.75 -0.99
N LYS A 48 -10.94 6.07 -0.32
CA LYS A 48 -10.72 4.62 -0.36
C LYS A 48 -10.42 4.10 1.04
N ILE A 49 -10.83 2.87 1.33
CA ILE A 49 -10.40 2.12 2.51
C ILE A 49 -9.28 1.18 2.09
N VAL A 50 -8.10 1.32 2.67
CA VAL A 50 -6.95 0.42 2.43
C VAL A 50 -6.78 -0.50 3.62
N VAL A 51 -6.68 -1.81 3.36
CA VAL A 51 -6.58 -2.85 4.37
C VAL A 51 -5.27 -3.61 4.19
N ASP A 52 -4.41 -3.54 5.20
CA ASP A 52 -3.19 -4.35 5.28
C ASP A 52 -3.56 -5.78 5.66
N LYS A 53 -3.58 -6.69 4.67
CA LYS A 53 -3.90 -8.12 4.88
C LYS A 53 -2.66 -8.98 5.00
N SER A 54 -1.56 -8.56 4.39
CA SER A 54 -0.23 -9.17 4.53
C SER A 54 0.18 -9.33 5.99
N THR A 55 0.98 -10.36 6.30
CA THR A 55 1.51 -10.57 7.65
C THR A 55 2.63 -9.56 7.89
N VAL A 56 2.31 -8.45 8.54
CA VAL A 56 3.24 -7.33 8.74
C VAL A 56 3.53 -7.09 10.23
N PRO A 57 4.71 -6.54 10.58
CA PRO A 57 5.01 -6.12 11.94
C PRO A 57 4.08 -4.99 12.42
N VAL A 58 3.97 -4.85 13.74
CA VAL A 58 3.30 -3.70 14.37
C VAL A 58 3.92 -2.38 13.89
N GLY A 59 3.08 -1.36 13.67
CA GLY A 59 3.50 -0.04 13.15
C GLY A 59 3.63 0.03 11.62
N THR A 60 3.40 -1.08 10.90
CA THR A 60 3.41 -1.04 9.42
C THR A 60 2.29 -0.19 8.85
N ALA A 61 1.11 -0.19 9.48
CA ALA A 61 0.00 0.66 9.07
C ALA A 61 0.37 2.15 9.09
N ASP A 62 1.14 2.60 10.08
CA ASP A 62 1.62 3.99 10.16
C ASP A 62 2.59 4.31 9.01
N LYS A 63 3.47 3.35 8.65
CA LYS A 63 4.37 3.49 7.50
C LYS A 63 3.62 3.54 6.17
N VAL A 64 2.59 2.71 6.01
CA VAL A 64 1.69 2.72 4.84
C VAL A 64 0.99 4.07 4.76
N GLN A 65 0.39 4.53 5.85
CA GLN A 65 -0.28 5.83 5.91
C GLN A 65 0.67 6.98 5.54
N ALA A 66 1.85 7.04 6.16
CA ALA A 66 2.84 8.07 5.87
C ALA A 66 3.30 8.05 4.40
N THR A 67 3.50 6.85 3.84
CA THR A 67 3.85 6.68 2.42
C THR A 67 2.74 7.20 1.51
N MET A 68 1.49 6.85 1.80
CA MET A 68 0.35 7.32 1.02
C MET A 68 0.15 8.83 1.12
N GLN A 69 0.24 9.39 2.33
CA GLN A 69 0.11 10.82 2.59
C GLN A 69 1.16 11.63 1.81
N LYS A 70 2.42 11.19 1.85
CA LYS A 70 3.48 11.83 1.07
C LYS A 70 3.14 11.93 -0.43
N ILE A 71 2.65 10.84 -1.01
CA ILE A 71 2.26 10.81 -2.44
C ILE A 71 1.06 11.70 -2.71
N LEU A 72 0.10 11.77 -1.78
CA LEU A 72 -1.05 12.65 -1.91
C LEU A 72 -0.65 14.13 -1.83
N GLU A 73 0.23 14.51 -0.90
CA GLU A 73 0.78 15.86 -0.81
C GLU A 73 1.55 16.28 -2.07
N GLU A 74 2.30 15.35 -2.68
CA GLU A 74 2.97 15.56 -3.97
C GLU A 74 1.98 15.79 -5.13
N ARG A 75 0.72 15.35 -4.99
CA ARG A 75 -0.34 15.54 -6.00
C ARG A 75 -1.11 16.86 -5.84
N GLY A 76 -0.96 17.58 -4.72
CA GLY A 76 -1.66 18.83 -4.38
C GLY A 76 -2.79 18.65 -3.38
#